data_AF-A0A6L2Q3W4-F1
#
_entry.id   AF-A0A6L2Q3W4-F1
#
_cell.length_a   1.000
_cell.length_b   1.000
_cell.length_c   1.000
_cell.angle_alpha   90.00
_cell.angle_beta   90.00
_cell.angle_gamma   90.00
#
_symmetry.space_group_name_H-M   'P 1'
#
loop_
_entity.id
_entity.type
_entity.pdbx_description
1 polymer ?
#
loop_
_entity_poly.entity_id
_entity_poly.type
_entity_poly.pdbx_seq_one_letter_code
_entity_poly.pdbx_strand_id
1 'polypeptide(L)' 'YDPEGFGEIPWDDFLEVLSNPEFIAEVDAHKRDILLERAQERTTTAITFQDFVNV' A
#
# COMPACT_ATOMS: atom_id res chain seq x y z
N TYR A 1 0.97 -9.60 -9.07
CA TYR A 1 0.32 -8.90 -7.95
C TYR A 1 -0.66 -7.84 -8.47
N ASP A 2 -1.42 -8.15 -9.53
CA ASP A 2 -2.66 -7.47 -9.97
C ASP A 2 -3.12 -8.16 -11.28
N PRO A 3 -4.13 -9.04 -11.28
CA PRO A 3 -4.58 -9.72 -12.50
C PRO A 3 -5.43 -8.83 -13.41
N GLU A 4 -5.94 -7.69 -12.92
CA GLU A 4 -6.90 -6.84 -13.64
C GLU A 4 -6.28 -5.54 -14.21
N GLY A 5 -5.12 -5.11 -13.72
CA GLY A 5 -4.37 -3.97 -14.28
C GLY A 5 -4.96 -2.60 -13.95
N PHE A 6 -5.84 -2.50 -12.95
CA PHE A 6 -6.52 -1.26 -12.60
C PHE A 6 -5.75 -0.37 -11.61
N GLY A 7 -4.64 -0.88 -11.05
CA GLY A 7 -3.80 -0.10 -10.13
C GLY A 7 -4.42 0.07 -8.74
N GLU A 8 -5.30 -0.85 -8.34
CA GLU A 8 -5.93 -0.89 -7.02
C GLU A 8 -5.56 -2.19 -6.31
N ILE A 9 -4.83 -2.11 -5.21
CA ILE A 9 -4.37 -3.26 -4.42
C ILE A 9 -5.29 -3.37 -3.20
N PRO A 10 -5.94 -4.53 -2.94
CA PRO A 10 -6.69 -4.74 -1.71
C PRO A 10 -5.85 -4.40 -0.49
N TRP A 11 -6.45 -3.79 0.53
CA TRP A 11 -5.68 -3.40 1.72
C TRP A 11 -5.04 -4.61 2.42
N ASP A 12 -5.68 -5.76 2.41
CA ASP A 12 -5.14 -6.99 2.98
C ASP A 12 -3.86 -7.43 2.25
N ASP A 13 -3.88 -7.50 0.91
CA ASP A 13 -2.68 -7.75 0.09
C ASP A 13 -1.60 -6.67 0.29
N PHE A 14 -2.01 -5.40 0.39
CA PHE A 14 -1.08 -4.29 0.56
C PHE A 14 -0.36 -4.32 1.92
N LEU A 15 -1.03 -4.77 2.98
CA LEU A 15 -0.40 -4.97 4.30
C LEU A 15 0.66 -6.08 4.27
N GLU A 16 0.45 -7.12 3.47
CA GLU A 16 1.47 -8.14 3.23
C GLU A 16 2.66 -7.56 2.44
N VAL A 17 2.40 -6.71 1.44
CA VAL A 17 3.44 -5.98 0.69
C VAL A 17 4.25 -5.05 1.60
N LEU A 18 3.60 -4.34 2.53
CA LEU A 18 4.29 -3.48 3.50
C LEU A 18 5.27 -4.24 4.42
N SER A 19 5.01 -5.54 4.61
CA SER A 19 5.86 -6.45 5.38
C SER A 19 6.91 -7.16 4.52
N ASN A 20 6.88 -6.97 3.20
CA ASN A 20 7.78 -7.65 2.27
C ASN A 20 9.17 -6.99 2.28
N PRO A 21 10.26 -7.75 2.45
CA PRO A 21 11.61 -7.21 2.53
C PRO A 21 12.03 -6.43 1.27
N GLU A 22 11.55 -6.82 0.09
CA GLU A 22 11.84 -6.10 -1.16
C GLU A 22 11.21 -4.70 -1.15
N PHE A 23 9.96 -4.60 -0.68
CA PHE A 23 9.26 -3.32 -0.57
C PHE A 23 9.86 -2.44 0.53
N ILE A 24 10.26 -3.04 1.65
CA ILE A 24 10.92 -2.36 2.77
C ILE A 24 12.27 -1.75 2.35
N ALA A 25 12.98 -2.40 1.42
CA ALA A 25 14.25 -1.90 0.88
C ALA A 25 14.06 -0.70 -0.06
N GLU A 26 12.94 -0.67 -0.80
CA GLU A 26 12.62 0.37 -1.78
C GLU A 26 11.86 1.57 -1.18
N VAL A 27 11.14 1.36 -0.06
CA VAL A 27 10.26 2.37 0.54
C VAL A 27 10.69 2.73 1.96
N ASP A 28 10.97 4.01 2.16
CA ASP A 28 11.33 4.59 3.45
C ASP A 28 10.33 4.24 4.56
N ALA A 29 10.87 4.06 5.77
CA ALA A 29 10.06 3.74 6.96
C ALA A 29 8.97 4.79 7.21
N HIS A 30 9.25 6.07 6.95
CA HIS A 30 8.26 7.14 7.13
C HIS A 30 7.06 6.99 6.18
N LYS A 31 7.31 6.69 4.89
CA LYS A 31 6.22 6.45 3.93
C LYS A 31 5.40 5.23 4.33
N ARG A 32 6.06 4.15 4.77
CA ARG A 32 5.37 2.94 5.24
C ARG A 32 4.48 3.21 6.45
N ASP A 33 4.94 4.04 7.39
CA ASP A 33 4.15 4.43 8.56
C ASP A 33 2.87 5.15 8.15
N ILE A 34 2.97 6.16 7.28
CA ILE A 34 1.80 6.91 6.78
C ILE A 34 0.85 6.00 6.00
N LEU A 35 1.38 5.08 5.19
CA LEU A 35 0.59 4.10 4.44
C LEU A 35 -0.14 3.12 5.36
N LEU A 36 0.49 2.75 6.49
CA LEU A 36 -0.11 1.90 7.51
C LEU A 36 -1.22 2.66 8.27
N GLU A 37 -1.01 3.92 8.60
CA GLU A 37 -2.04 4.79 9.19
C GLU A 37 -3.23 4.95 8.22
N ARG A 38 -2.96 5.18 6.93
CA ARG A 38 -3.99 5.22 5.88
C ARG A 38 -4.75 3.91 5.76
N ALA A 39 -4.06 2.77 5.86
CA ALA A 39 -4.70 1.48 5.92
C ALA A 39 -5.62 1.38 7.14
N GLN A 40 -5.27 1.91 8.31
CA GLN A 40 -6.15 1.88 9.49
C GLN A 40 -7.36 2.82 9.35
N GLU A 41 -7.17 3.99 8.75
CA GLU A 41 -8.23 4.98 8.50
C GLU A 41 -9.02 4.73 7.20
N ARG A 42 -8.77 3.60 6.53
CA ARG A 42 -9.33 3.30 5.21
C ARG A 42 -10.86 3.33 5.22
N THR A 43 -11.43 4.08 4.27
CA THR A 43 -12.86 4.05 3.95
C THR A 43 -13.14 3.23 2.68
N THR A 44 -12.09 2.85 1.96
CA THR A 44 -12.11 2.05 0.73
C THR A 44 -11.68 0.61 1.01
N THR A 45 -12.01 -0.28 0.09
CA THR A 45 -11.61 -1.70 0.14
C THR A 45 -10.22 -1.98 -0.43
N ALA A 46 -9.65 -1.03 -1.17
CA ALA A 46 -8.33 -1.12 -1.79
C ALA A 46 -7.60 0.24 -1.75
N ILE A 47 -6.26 0.20 -1.80
CA ILE A 47 -5.40 1.35 -2.02
C ILE A 47 -5.11 1.50 -3.51
N THR A 48 -5.16 2.72 -4.03
CA THR A 48 -4.78 2.99 -5.41
C THR A 48 -3.30 3.33 -5.53
N PHE A 49 -2.70 3.11 -6.69
CA PHE A 49 -1.35 3.60 -6.97
C PHE A 49 -1.24 5.12 -6.77
N GLN A 50 -2.32 5.85 -7.06
CA GLN A 50 -2.34 7.30 -6.90
C GLN A 50 -2.34 7.71 -5.43
N ASP A 51 -3.05 6.97 -4.56
CA ASP A 51 -2.94 7.14 -3.10
C ASP A 51 -1.51 6.89 -2.64
N PHE A 52 -0.86 5.84 -3.14
CA PHE A 52 0.53 5.50 -2.80
C PHE A 52 1.55 6.59 -3.22
N VAL A 53 1.41 7.15 -4.43
CA VAL A 53 2.32 8.21 -4.92
C VAL A 53 2.07 9.55 -4.22
N ASN A 54 0.84 9.82 -3.79
CA ASN A 54 0.47 11.08 -3.13
C ASN A 54 0.87 11.15 -1.64
N VAL A 55 1.49 10.10 -1.07
CA VAL A 55 2.05 10.07 0.29
C VAL A 55 3.51 10.49 0.31
#